data_AF-A0A162SIH7-F1
#
_entry.id   AF-A0A162SIH7-F1
#
_cell.length_a   1.000
_cell.length_b   1.000
_cell.length_c   1.000
_cell.angle_alpha   90.00
_cell.angle_beta   90.00
_cell.angle_gamma   90.00
#
_symmetry.space_group_name_H-M   'P 1'
#
loop_
_entity.id
_entity.type
_entity.pdbx_description
1 polymer ?
#
loop_
_entity_poly.entity_id
_entity_poly.type
_entity_poly.pdbx_seq_one_letter_code
_entity_poly.pdbx_strand_id
1 'polypeptide(L)'
;MLVHHQLGKIATVAEAATVSEAYELKKYLSDLQDPSLINSNHKKFVNTGTVDPYISLWGIKPTQYIKTSYAYPIVLDNDLKQFSSLRSEQANSEKIIVAGMSKRLECYYDSGKYLAGKSTSIIYESDINLKFILALLNSRLISFFYKYYFKSSALNGGYFNVGTNQLKEIPIAFNKSVATLIVNEVMGLKNFGFDTNDFKLALRKIDRLIYNLYELNLDEVYIVDSSLNNSLKSRKK
;
A
#
# COMPACT_ATOMS: atom_id res chain seq x y z
N MET A 1 -22.56 -16.64 8.79
CA MET A 1 -21.24 -16.95 9.37
C MET A 1 -20.22 -16.23 8.50
N LEU A 2 -19.48 -15.27 9.05
CA LEU A 2 -18.43 -14.57 8.32
C LEU A 2 -17.40 -15.59 7.85
N VAL A 3 -17.15 -15.63 6.54
CA VAL A 3 -16.05 -16.44 6.01
C VAL A 3 -14.80 -15.58 6.06
N HIS A 4 -13.83 -16.01 6.86
CA HIS A 4 -12.52 -15.41 6.90
C HIS A 4 -11.59 -16.22 6.01
N HIS A 5 -11.03 -15.58 4.99
CA HIS A 5 -9.91 -16.13 4.23
C HIS A 5 -8.64 -15.39 4.61
N GLN A 6 -7.53 -16.11 4.66
CA GLN A 6 -6.21 -15.47 4.70
C GLN A 6 -5.96 -14.79 3.34
N LEU A 7 -5.39 -13.59 3.35
CA LEU A 7 -5.12 -12.83 2.12
C LEU A 7 -4.36 -13.65 1.07
N GLY A 8 -3.37 -14.43 1.51
CA GLY A 8 -2.58 -15.29 0.62
C GLY A 8 -3.33 -16.45 -0.02
N LYS A 9 -4.59 -16.70 0.38
CA LYS A 9 -5.46 -17.72 -0.24
C LYS A 9 -6.39 -17.15 -1.31
N ILE A 10 -6.52 -15.83 -1.39
CA ILE A 10 -7.46 -15.14 -2.31
C ILE A 10 -6.76 -14.15 -3.24
N ALA A 11 -5.45 -13.91 -3.05
CA ALA A 11 -4.65 -13.01 -3.85
C ALA A 11 -3.18 -13.43 -3.85
N THR A 12 -2.48 -13.15 -4.95
CA THR A 12 -1.03 -13.32 -5.04
C THR A 12 -0.33 -12.20 -4.27
N VAL A 13 0.60 -12.56 -3.38
CA VAL A 13 1.43 -11.62 -2.60
C VAL A 13 2.90 -11.88 -2.88
N ALA A 14 3.61 -10.89 -3.43
CA ALA A 14 5.00 -11.00 -3.86
C ALA A 14 5.86 -9.82 -3.39
N GLU A 15 7.16 -10.05 -3.23
CA GLU A 15 8.12 -8.97 -3.06
C GLU A 15 8.33 -8.26 -4.40
N ALA A 16 8.44 -6.93 -4.37
CA ALA A 16 8.54 -6.13 -5.58
C ALA A 16 9.94 -6.16 -6.24
N ALA A 17 10.99 -6.37 -5.46
CA ALA A 17 12.35 -6.57 -5.95
C ALA A 17 13.26 -7.19 -4.87
N THR A 18 14.17 -8.05 -5.29
CA THR A 18 15.27 -8.58 -4.47
C THR A 18 16.38 -7.53 -4.28
N VAL A 19 17.35 -7.84 -3.40
CA VAL A 19 18.53 -6.97 -3.22
C VAL A 19 19.35 -6.85 -4.51
N SER A 20 19.59 -7.96 -5.21
CA SER A 20 20.38 -7.96 -6.44
C SER A 20 19.67 -7.21 -7.56
N GLU A 21 18.37 -7.47 -7.76
CA GLU A 21 17.52 -6.71 -8.69
C GLU A 21 17.57 -5.21 -8.41
N ALA A 22 17.66 -4.81 -7.14
CA ALA A 22 17.68 -3.40 -6.80
C ALA A 22 18.90 -2.66 -7.41
N TYR A 23 20.10 -3.24 -7.25
CA TYR A 23 21.34 -2.67 -7.78
C TYR A 23 21.37 -2.65 -9.31
N GLU A 24 20.80 -3.69 -9.93
CA GLU A 24 20.69 -3.77 -11.39
C GLU A 24 19.66 -2.77 -11.93
N LEU A 25 18.47 -2.69 -11.34
CA LEU A 25 17.41 -1.75 -11.72
C LEU A 25 17.86 -0.29 -11.67
N LYS A 26 18.77 0.05 -10.74
CA LYS A 26 19.35 1.41 -10.65
C LYS A 26 19.91 1.90 -11.98
N LYS A 27 20.49 1.01 -12.80
CA LYS A 27 21.11 1.35 -14.08
C LYS A 27 20.11 1.87 -15.11
N TYR A 28 18.83 1.53 -14.95
CA TYR A 28 17.73 1.90 -15.85
C TYR A 28 16.86 3.03 -15.29
N LEU A 29 17.04 3.40 -14.01
CA LEU A 29 16.29 4.48 -13.38
C LEU A 29 16.82 5.85 -13.82
N SER A 30 15.91 6.69 -14.28
CA SER A 30 16.17 8.09 -14.64
C SER A 30 15.10 9.01 -14.05
N ASP A 31 15.40 10.30 -13.96
CA ASP A 31 14.42 11.32 -13.58
C ASP A 31 13.83 11.98 -14.83
N LEU A 32 12.50 12.11 -14.86
CA LEU A 32 11.85 13.00 -15.83
C LEU A 32 12.22 14.46 -15.52
N GLN A 33 12.70 15.17 -16.55
CA GLN A 33 13.01 16.60 -16.46
C GLN A 33 11.74 17.45 -16.41
N ASP A 34 10.69 17.00 -17.12
CA ASP A 34 9.38 17.64 -17.14
C ASP A 34 8.27 16.59 -16.90
N PRO A 35 7.50 16.68 -15.80
CA PRO A 35 6.38 15.79 -15.53
C PRO A 35 5.26 15.84 -16.58
N SER A 36 5.18 16.89 -17.40
CA SER A 36 4.23 16.97 -18.51
C SER A 36 4.50 15.90 -19.59
N LEU A 37 5.73 15.38 -19.64
CA LEU A 37 6.17 14.36 -20.61
C LEU A 37 5.78 12.93 -20.22
N ILE A 38 5.06 12.76 -19.09
CA ILE A 38 4.54 11.45 -18.67
C ILE A 38 3.65 10.87 -19.76
N ASN A 39 3.96 9.66 -20.20
CA ASN A 39 3.26 8.97 -21.26
C ASN A 39 3.21 7.46 -21.00
N SER A 40 2.64 6.69 -21.93
CA SER A 40 2.44 5.25 -21.79
C SER A 40 3.70 4.40 -21.94
N ASN A 41 4.86 4.98 -22.29
CA ASN A 41 6.09 4.23 -22.62
C ASN A 41 7.07 4.10 -21.43
N HIS A 42 6.63 4.49 -20.24
CA HIS A 42 7.40 4.34 -19.02
C HIS A 42 6.53 4.04 -17.82
N LYS A 43 7.18 3.48 -16.79
CA LYS A 43 6.61 3.29 -15.46
C LYS A 43 7.19 4.30 -14.50
N LYS A 44 6.31 4.88 -13.68
CA LYS A 44 6.73 5.65 -12.51
C LYS A 44 7.32 4.70 -11.49
N PHE A 45 8.38 5.11 -10.80
CA PHE A 45 9.02 4.27 -9.79
C PHE A 45 8.69 4.74 -8.38
N VAL A 46 8.27 3.83 -7.52
CA VAL A 46 7.99 4.12 -6.10
C VAL A 46 8.68 3.13 -5.19
N ASN A 47 8.90 3.53 -3.94
CA ASN A 47 9.38 2.65 -2.88
C ASN A 47 8.62 2.93 -1.58
N THR A 48 9.04 2.29 -0.48
CA THR A 48 8.40 2.45 0.83
C THR A 48 8.28 3.91 1.29
N GLY A 49 9.18 4.79 0.87
CA GLY A 49 9.19 6.19 1.30
C GLY A 49 8.23 7.09 0.52
N THR A 50 7.68 6.60 -0.60
CA THR A 50 6.79 7.33 -1.51
C THR A 50 5.43 6.65 -1.73
N VAL A 51 5.10 5.69 -0.87
CA VAL A 51 3.76 5.09 -0.78
C VAL A 51 3.14 5.51 0.55
N ASP A 52 1.96 6.12 0.49
CA ASP A 52 1.13 6.48 1.64
C ASP A 52 -0.26 5.84 1.48
N PRO A 53 -1.10 5.80 2.53
CA PRO A 53 -2.43 5.22 2.43
C PRO A 53 -3.24 5.91 1.33
N TYR A 54 -3.65 5.12 0.33
CA TYR A 54 -4.43 5.52 -0.84
C TYR A 54 -3.74 6.46 -1.82
N ILE A 55 -2.48 6.86 -1.61
CA ILE A 55 -1.79 7.83 -2.46
C ILE A 55 -0.33 7.45 -2.74
N SER A 56 0.11 7.73 -3.97
CA SER A 56 1.52 7.75 -4.33
C SER A 56 2.07 9.16 -4.15
N LEU A 57 3.20 9.29 -3.45
CA LEU A 57 3.92 10.55 -3.26
C LEU A 57 4.95 10.81 -4.36
N TRP A 58 4.89 10.06 -5.47
CA TRP A 58 5.74 10.29 -6.63
C TRP A 58 5.59 11.72 -7.14
N GLY A 59 6.71 12.44 -7.30
CA GLY A 59 6.71 13.86 -7.67
C GLY A 59 6.31 14.84 -6.56
N ILE A 60 5.84 14.35 -5.41
CA ILE A 60 5.53 15.16 -4.21
C ILE A 60 6.70 15.09 -3.23
N LYS A 61 7.28 13.89 -3.06
CA LYS A 61 8.41 13.62 -2.18
C LYS A 61 9.54 12.96 -2.97
N PRO A 62 10.81 13.38 -2.77
CA PRO A 62 11.93 12.72 -3.40
C PRO A 62 11.98 11.23 -3.06
N THR A 63 12.20 10.40 -4.09
CA THR A 63 12.42 8.96 -3.92
C THR A 63 13.91 8.71 -3.72
N GLN A 64 14.27 8.25 -2.52
CA GLN A 64 15.65 7.82 -2.23
C GLN A 64 15.83 6.37 -2.64
N TYR A 65 16.73 6.09 -3.59
CA TYR A 65 17.01 4.75 -4.06
C TYR A 65 18.51 4.54 -4.28
N ILE A 66 19.09 3.62 -3.50
CA ILE A 66 20.51 3.22 -3.59
C ILE A 66 21.43 4.45 -3.63
N LYS A 67 21.40 5.26 -2.57
CA LYS A 67 22.22 6.48 -2.40
C LYS A 67 21.98 7.59 -3.44
N THR A 68 20.92 7.49 -4.25
CA THR A 68 20.54 8.53 -5.21
C THR A 68 19.13 9.03 -4.89
N SER A 69 18.94 10.34 -4.98
CA SER A 69 17.65 11.00 -4.80
C SER A 69 17.05 11.32 -6.17
N TYR A 70 15.77 11.01 -6.34
CA TYR A 70 15.04 11.23 -7.57
C TYR A 70 13.78 12.07 -7.32
N ALA A 71 13.49 13.05 -8.16
CA ALA A 71 12.27 13.85 -8.06
C ALA A 71 11.08 13.17 -8.75
N TYR A 72 11.30 12.68 -9.97
CA TYR A 72 10.29 12.08 -10.84
C TYR A 72 10.84 10.79 -11.46
N PRO A 73 11.17 9.78 -10.63
CA PRO A 73 11.87 8.60 -11.12
C PRO A 73 10.97 7.78 -12.04
N ILE A 74 11.52 7.40 -13.19
CA ILE A 74 10.89 6.54 -14.17
C ILE A 74 11.84 5.46 -14.65
N VAL A 75 11.24 4.45 -15.27
CA VAL A 75 11.92 3.43 -16.06
C VAL A 75 11.16 3.27 -17.37
N LEU A 76 11.87 3.24 -18.50
CA LEU A 76 11.25 3.01 -19.81
C LEU A 76 10.76 1.57 -19.90
N ASP A 77 9.65 1.34 -20.60
CA ASP A 77 9.06 -0.02 -20.69
C ASP A 77 9.99 -1.02 -21.39
N ASN A 78 10.74 -0.58 -22.40
CA ASN A 78 11.72 -1.41 -23.08
C ASN A 78 12.87 -1.82 -22.15
N ASP A 79 13.37 -0.87 -21.36
CA ASP A 79 14.43 -1.12 -20.37
C ASP A 79 13.92 -2.04 -19.26
N LEU A 80 12.68 -1.85 -18.81
CA LEU A 80 12.05 -2.71 -17.81
C LEU A 80 11.91 -4.14 -18.31
N LYS A 81 11.47 -4.31 -19.57
CA LYS A 81 11.31 -5.62 -20.19
C LYS A 81 12.66 -6.32 -20.39
N GLN A 82 13.70 -5.57 -20.76
CA GLN A 82 15.07 -6.08 -20.85
C GLN A 82 15.62 -6.48 -19.48
N PHE A 83 15.35 -5.67 -18.46
CA PHE A 83 15.77 -5.93 -17.08
C PHE A 83 15.10 -7.19 -16.52
N SER A 84 13.78 -7.29 -16.64
CA SER A 84 13.02 -8.45 -16.17
C SER A 84 11.61 -8.47 -16.75
N SER A 85 11.29 -9.52 -17.50
CA SER A 85 9.93 -9.74 -18.03
C SER A 85 8.90 -9.84 -16.91
N LEU A 86 9.23 -10.52 -15.80
CA LEU A 86 8.35 -10.62 -14.63
C LEU A 86 8.05 -9.24 -14.02
N ARG A 87 9.07 -8.39 -13.82
CA ARG A 87 8.86 -7.05 -13.25
C ARG A 87 8.10 -6.13 -14.21
N SER A 88 8.28 -6.32 -15.52
CA SER A 88 7.48 -5.65 -16.54
C SER A 88 6.01 -6.06 -16.46
N GLU A 89 5.71 -7.36 -16.39
CA GLU A 89 4.34 -7.87 -16.23
C GLU A 89 3.68 -7.33 -14.96
N GLN A 90 4.37 -7.44 -13.82
CA GLN A 90 3.90 -6.90 -12.55
C GLN A 90 3.68 -5.38 -12.60
N ALA A 91 4.58 -4.62 -13.23
CA ALA A 91 4.42 -3.18 -13.35
C ALA A 91 3.22 -2.77 -14.23
N ASN A 92 2.86 -3.61 -15.20
CA ASN A 92 1.69 -3.42 -16.07
C ASN A 92 0.38 -3.96 -15.48
N SER A 93 0.43 -4.81 -14.46
CA SER A 93 -0.78 -5.36 -13.84
C SER A 93 -1.49 -4.36 -12.92
N GLU A 94 -2.80 -4.54 -12.78
CA GLU A 94 -3.55 -3.99 -11.65
C GLU A 94 -3.04 -4.62 -10.36
N LYS A 95 -2.70 -3.79 -9.36
CA LYS A 95 -2.08 -4.25 -8.12
C LYS A 95 -2.24 -3.26 -6.97
N ILE A 96 -1.98 -3.73 -5.76
CA ILE A 96 -1.74 -2.89 -4.58
C ILE A 96 -0.23 -2.90 -4.32
N ILE A 97 0.37 -1.72 -4.14
CA ILE A 97 1.75 -1.56 -3.68
C ILE A 97 1.71 -1.28 -2.18
N VAL A 98 2.48 -2.05 -1.41
CA VAL A 98 2.53 -1.99 0.05
C VAL A 98 3.92 -1.53 0.49
N ALA A 99 3.97 -0.46 1.29
CA ALA A 99 5.21 0.00 1.92
C ALA A 99 5.78 -1.08 2.87
N GLY A 100 7.08 -1.35 2.79
CA GLY A 100 7.74 -2.40 3.56
C GLY A 100 8.17 -2.00 4.97
N MET A 101 8.17 -0.71 5.32
CA MET A 101 8.53 -0.24 6.65
C MET A 101 7.67 0.95 7.05
N SER A 102 6.78 0.75 8.01
CA SER A 102 5.76 1.73 8.35
C SER A 102 5.28 1.61 9.80
N LYS A 103 4.55 2.62 10.32
CA LYS A 103 3.94 2.59 11.68
C LYS A 103 2.50 2.06 11.69
N ARG A 104 1.93 1.97 10.49
CA ARG A 104 0.62 1.45 10.12
C ARG A 104 0.77 0.91 8.71
N LEU A 105 -0.11 0.04 8.22
CA LEU A 105 -0.02 -0.37 6.82
C LEU A 105 -0.27 0.84 5.90
N GLU A 106 0.57 0.97 4.87
CA GLU A 106 0.52 2.06 3.90
C GLU A 106 0.49 1.43 2.51
N CYS A 107 -0.69 1.46 1.90
CA CYS A 107 -0.98 0.75 0.67
C CYS A 107 -1.56 1.70 -0.37
N TYR A 108 -1.12 1.57 -1.61
CA TYR A 108 -1.60 2.33 -2.76
C TYR A 108 -2.10 1.39 -3.85
N TYR A 109 -3.25 1.71 -4.43
CA TYR A 109 -3.77 0.99 -5.59
C TYR A 109 -3.16 1.55 -6.88
N ASP A 110 -2.60 0.66 -7.69
CA ASP A 110 -2.03 0.96 -8.99
C ASP A 110 -2.78 0.21 -10.10
N SER A 111 -3.06 0.92 -11.19
CA SER A 111 -3.72 0.39 -12.39
C SER A 111 -2.73 -0.02 -13.49
N GLY A 112 -1.49 -0.37 -13.14
CA GLY A 112 -0.43 -0.71 -14.09
C GLY A 112 0.47 0.45 -14.52
N LYS A 113 0.58 1.51 -13.70
CA LYS A 113 1.38 2.71 -14.01
C LYS A 113 2.72 2.76 -13.25
N TYR A 114 2.86 1.95 -12.20
CA TYR A 114 4.00 2.02 -11.31
C TYR A 114 4.81 0.72 -11.30
N LEU A 115 6.13 0.88 -11.27
CA LEU A 115 7.09 -0.12 -10.84
C LEU A 115 7.38 0.10 -9.35
N ALA A 116 7.16 -0.94 -8.56
CA ALA A 116 7.45 -0.93 -7.14
C ALA A 116 8.90 -1.42 -6.90
N GLY A 117 9.68 -0.66 -6.13
CA GLY A 117 11.08 -0.97 -5.85
C GLY A 117 11.28 -1.87 -4.64
N LYS A 118 12.56 -2.18 -4.35
CA LYS A 118 12.95 -2.96 -3.16
C LYS A 118 12.32 -2.41 -1.87
N SER A 119 12.05 -3.31 -0.92
CA SER A 119 11.42 -3.02 0.36
C SER A 119 9.98 -2.52 0.20
N THR A 120 9.30 -3.01 -0.84
CA THR A 120 7.85 -2.96 -0.98
C THR A 120 7.36 -4.35 -1.37
N SER A 121 6.08 -4.60 -1.10
CA SER A 121 5.39 -5.79 -1.57
C SER A 121 4.29 -5.39 -2.55
N ILE A 122 3.88 -6.32 -3.41
CA ILE A 122 2.73 -6.15 -4.29
C ILE A 122 1.69 -7.23 -4.04
N ILE A 123 0.41 -6.86 -4.20
CA ILE A 123 -0.73 -7.76 -4.13
C ILE A 123 -1.52 -7.63 -5.43
N TYR A 124 -1.71 -8.73 -6.14
CA TYR A 124 -2.34 -8.77 -7.46
C TYR A 124 -3.04 -10.11 -7.67
N GLU A 125 -3.72 -10.31 -8.81
CA GLU A 125 -4.45 -11.56 -9.12
C GLU A 125 -5.36 -12.00 -7.97
N SER A 126 -6.38 -11.19 -7.69
CA SER A 126 -7.26 -11.39 -6.55
C SER A 126 -8.65 -11.88 -6.97
N ASP A 127 -9.21 -12.82 -6.21
CA ASP A 127 -10.57 -13.34 -6.40
C ASP A 127 -11.65 -12.30 -6.07
N ILE A 128 -11.28 -11.27 -5.31
CA ILE A 128 -12.15 -10.15 -4.93
C ILE A 128 -11.55 -8.81 -5.36
N ASN A 129 -12.36 -7.75 -5.32
CA ASN A 129 -11.96 -6.42 -5.77
C ASN A 129 -10.74 -5.88 -4.99
N LEU A 130 -9.65 -5.52 -5.69
CA LEU A 130 -8.44 -4.98 -5.07
C LEU A 130 -8.67 -3.67 -4.30
N LYS A 131 -9.66 -2.84 -4.67
CA LYS A 131 -10.00 -1.62 -3.92
C LYS A 131 -10.66 -1.93 -2.58
N PHE A 132 -11.35 -3.06 -2.47
CA PHE A 132 -11.85 -3.54 -1.17
C PHE A 132 -10.71 -4.04 -0.28
N ILE A 133 -9.78 -4.84 -0.83
CA ILE A 133 -8.58 -5.27 -0.10
C ILE A 133 -7.74 -4.06 0.33
N LEU A 134 -7.55 -3.08 -0.55
CA LEU A 134 -6.88 -1.82 -0.25
C LEU A 134 -7.48 -1.12 0.98
N ALA A 135 -8.82 -1.07 1.05
CA ALA A 135 -9.52 -0.46 2.18
C ALA A 135 -9.24 -1.19 3.49
N LEU A 136 -9.30 -2.52 3.47
CA LEU A 136 -8.97 -3.35 4.63
C LEU A 136 -7.53 -3.10 5.08
N LEU A 137 -6.56 -3.19 4.17
CA LEU A 137 -5.14 -3.02 4.52
C LEU A 137 -4.84 -1.63 5.08
N ASN A 138 -5.42 -0.57 4.52
CA ASN A 138 -5.23 0.79 5.03
C ASN A 138 -6.08 1.12 6.27
N SER A 139 -6.92 0.20 6.75
CA SER A 139 -7.78 0.44 7.90
C SER A 139 -7.02 0.45 9.22
N ARG A 140 -7.62 1.10 10.20
CA ARG A 140 -7.15 1.09 11.58
C ARG A 140 -7.18 -0.32 12.18
N LEU A 141 -8.22 -1.10 11.87
CA LEU A 141 -8.37 -2.47 12.36
C LEU A 141 -7.22 -3.37 11.92
N ILE A 142 -6.91 -3.40 10.62
CA ILE A 142 -5.85 -4.29 10.11
C ILE A 142 -4.47 -3.79 10.54
N SER A 143 -4.25 -2.48 10.62
CA SER A 143 -3.00 -1.94 11.18
C SER A 143 -2.83 -2.31 12.66
N PHE A 144 -3.92 -2.29 13.44
CA PHE A 144 -3.92 -2.77 14.83
C PHE A 144 -3.61 -4.27 14.89
N PHE A 145 -4.35 -5.10 14.15
CA PHE A 145 -4.11 -6.54 14.06
C PHE A 145 -2.65 -6.83 13.72
N TYR A 146 -2.12 -6.23 12.65
CA TYR A 146 -0.77 -6.46 12.17
C TYR A 146 0.27 -6.14 13.26
N LYS A 147 0.15 -4.98 13.91
CA LYS A 147 1.07 -4.54 14.97
C LYS A 147 1.07 -5.48 16.17
N TYR A 148 -0.10 -5.99 16.56
CA TYR A 148 -0.24 -6.80 17.78
C TYR A 148 0.01 -8.29 17.56
N TYR A 149 -0.30 -8.80 16.37
CA TYR A 149 -0.08 -10.19 16.01
C TYR A 149 1.37 -10.44 15.61
N PHE A 150 2.00 -9.53 14.86
CA PHE A 150 3.40 -9.65 14.39
C PHE A 150 4.40 -8.83 15.23
N LYS A 151 4.19 -8.75 16.56
CA LYS A 151 5.02 -7.93 17.48
C LYS A 151 6.54 -8.16 17.36
N SER A 152 6.98 -9.36 16.96
CA SER A 152 8.40 -9.69 16.75
C SER A 152 9.04 -8.92 15.59
N SER A 153 8.26 -8.33 14.69
CA SER A 153 8.74 -7.51 13.57
C SER A 153 8.84 -6.02 13.89
N ALA A 154 8.63 -5.62 15.15
CA ALA A 154 8.74 -4.24 15.59
C ALA A 154 10.19 -3.73 15.52
N LEU A 155 10.34 -2.51 15.00
CA LEU A 155 11.56 -1.73 14.94
C LEU A 155 11.48 -0.58 15.93
N ASN A 156 12.62 0.06 16.18
CA ASN A 156 12.71 1.26 17.01
C ASN A 156 11.76 2.38 16.50
N GLY A 157 11.19 3.15 17.42
CA GLY A 157 10.31 4.28 17.09
C GLY A 157 8.89 3.89 16.65
N GLY A 158 8.48 2.63 16.86
CA GLY A 158 7.13 2.14 16.59
C GLY A 158 6.87 1.76 15.13
N TYR A 159 7.93 1.64 14.33
CA TYR A 159 7.86 1.08 12.98
C TYR A 159 7.80 -0.45 13.05
N PHE A 160 7.29 -1.09 12.01
CA PHE A 160 7.41 -2.53 11.80
C PHE A 160 7.72 -2.83 10.34
N ASN A 161 8.38 -3.96 10.12
CA ASN A 161 8.59 -4.48 8.77
C ASN A 161 7.31 -5.15 8.26
N VAL A 162 6.93 -4.80 7.03
CA VAL A 162 5.80 -5.36 6.31
C VAL A 162 6.31 -6.37 5.28
N GLY A 163 6.32 -7.64 5.68
CA GLY A 163 6.79 -8.75 4.85
C GLY A 163 5.65 -9.49 4.17
N THR A 164 5.96 -10.17 3.07
CA THR A 164 4.97 -10.92 2.28
C THR A 164 4.33 -12.07 3.06
N ASN A 165 5.10 -12.76 3.92
CA ASN A 165 4.57 -13.84 4.75
C ASN A 165 3.52 -13.34 5.75
N GLN A 166 3.80 -12.22 6.41
CA GLN A 166 2.85 -11.59 7.34
C GLN A 166 1.62 -11.06 6.60
N LEU A 167 1.81 -10.44 5.43
CA LEU A 167 0.69 -9.99 4.59
C LEU A 167 -0.24 -11.14 4.22
N LYS A 168 0.31 -12.30 3.84
CA LYS A 168 -0.49 -13.48 3.46
C LYS A 168 -1.38 -13.98 4.61
N GLU A 169 -0.96 -13.79 5.86
CA GLU A 169 -1.70 -14.23 7.05
C GLU A 169 -2.83 -13.27 7.47
N ILE A 170 -2.93 -12.07 6.89
CA ILE A 170 -3.97 -11.11 7.25
C ILE A 170 -5.36 -11.73 7.01
N PRO A 171 -6.25 -11.75 8.02
CA PRO A 171 -7.60 -12.23 7.86
C PRO A 171 -8.40 -11.23 7.03
N ILE A 172 -9.15 -11.73 6.06
CA ILE A 172 -10.04 -10.97 5.18
C ILE A 172 -11.46 -11.47 5.40
N ALA A 173 -12.23 -10.70 6.16
CA ALA A 173 -13.68 -10.86 6.21
C ALA A 173 -14.30 -10.38 4.88
N PHE A 174 -15.29 -11.10 4.36
CA PHE A 174 -15.95 -10.71 3.12
C PHE A 174 -17.47 -10.79 3.23
N ASN A 175 -18.12 -9.68 2.83
CA ASN A 175 -19.54 -9.60 2.59
C ASN A 175 -19.73 -8.77 1.31
N LYS A 176 -20.42 -9.32 0.30
CA LYS A 176 -20.55 -8.69 -1.01
C LYS A 176 -21.15 -7.28 -0.95
N SER A 177 -22.23 -7.09 -0.20
CA SER A 177 -22.92 -5.80 -0.08
C SER A 177 -22.06 -4.75 0.62
N VAL A 178 -21.40 -5.13 1.72
CA VAL A 178 -20.49 -4.23 2.45
C VAL A 178 -19.25 -3.91 1.60
N ALA A 179 -18.72 -4.89 0.87
CA ALA A 179 -17.59 -4.69 -0.03
C ALA A 179 -17.92 -3.68 -1.14
N THR A 180 -19.12 -3.73 -1.73
CA THR A 180 -19.57 -2.74 -2.70
C THR A 180 -19.62 -1.33 -2.10
N LEU A 181 -20.15 -1.18 -0.89
CA LEU A 181 -20.18 0.13 -0.19
C LEU A 181 -18.76 0.66 0.04
N ILE A 182 -17.85 -0.18 0.55
CA ILE A 182 -16.45 0.20 0.80
C ILE A 182 -15.75 0.61 -0.50
N VAL A 183 -15.94 -0.15 -1.59
CA VAL A 183 -15.35 0.20 -2.90
C VAL A 183 -15.83 1.56 -3.39
N ASN A 184 -17.12 1.87 -3.22
CA ASN A 184 -17.67 3.18 -3.60
C ASN A 184 -17.04 4.32 -2.79
N GLU A 185 -16.85 4.14 -1.47
CA GLU A 185 -16.16 5.14 -0.64
C GLU A 185 -14.70 5.34 -1.08
N VAL A 186 -13.96 4.25 -1.34
CA VAL A 186 -12.58 4.32 -1.82
C VAL A 186 -12.50 5.06 -3.16
N MET A 187 -13.41 4.77 -4.09
CA MET A 187 -13.46 5.47 -5.38
C MET A 187 -13.79 6.96 -5.22
N GLY A 188 -14.56 7.32 -4.19
CA GLY A 188 -14.88 8.71 -3.85
C GLY A 188 -13.70 9.51 -3.29
N LEU A 189 -12.67 8.85 -2.73
CA LEU A 189 -11.51 9.53 -2.15
C LEU A 189 -10.78 10.47 -3.12
N LYS A 190 -10.79 10.14 -4.42
CA LYS A 190 -10.15 10.95 -5.47
C LYS A 190 -10.77 12.34 -5.63
N ASN A 191 -11.99 12.55 -5.12
CA ASN A 191 -12.71 13.82 -5.22
C ASN A 191 -12.29 14.82 -4.13
N PHE A 192 -11.49 14.38 -3.15
CA PHE A 192 -11.03 15.21 -2.05
C PHE A 192 -9.54 15.50 -2.19
N GLY A 193 -9.13 16.71 -1.77
CA GLY A 193 -7.71 17.00 -1.58
C GLY A 193 -7.14 16.10 -0.47
N PHE A 194 -5.89 15.64 -0.65
CA PHE A 194 -5.21 14.84 0.37
C PHE A 194 -5.14 15.61 1.71
N ASP A 195 -5.35 14.89 2.81
CA ASP A 195 -5.35 15.40 4.19
C ASP A 195 -6.41 16.48 4.53
N THR A 196 -7.35 16.76 3.63
CA THR A 196 -8.51 17.62 3.92
C THR A 196 -9.44 16.98 4.97
N ASN A 197 -10.30 17.80 5.58
CA ASN A 197 -11.29 17.30 6.54
C ASN A 197 -12.26 16.30 5.91
N ASP A 198 -12.67 16.52 4.66
CA ASP A 198 -13.56 15.62 3.93
C ASP A 198 -12.88 14.27 3.65
N PHE A 199 -11.60 14.30 3.25
CA PHE A 199 -10.80 13.09 3.10
C PHE A 199 -10.73 12.30 4.42
N LYS A 200 -10.45 12.98 5.54
CA LYS A 200 -10.42 12.36 6.88
C LYS A 200 -11.78 11.79 7.30
N LEU A 201 -12.88 12.45 6.94
CA LEU A 201 -14.24 11.98 7.22
C LEU A 201 -14.57 10.72 6.40
N ALA A 202 -14.21 10.71 5.12
CA ALA A 202 -14.36 9.54 4.26
C ALA A 202 -13.56 8.34 4.79
N LEU A 203 -12.31 8.55 5.25
CA LEU A 203 -11.52 7.48 5.88
C LEU A 203 -12.20 6.93 7.14
N ARG A 204 -12.75 7.79 8.01
CA ARG A 204 -13.50 7.33 9.20
C ARG A 204 -14.75 6.53 8.83
N LYS A 205 -15.42 6.90 7.73
CA LYS A 205 -16.58 6.16 7.22
C LYS A 205 -16.16 4.77 6.74
N ILE A 206 -15.05 4.65 6.01
CA ILE A 206 -14.46 3.37 5.61
C ILE A 206 -14.12 2.52 6.85
N ASP A 207 -13.42 3.09 7.84
CA ASP A 207 -13.09 2.37 9.08
C ASP A 207 -14.34 1.84 9.80
N ARG A 208 -15.42 2.63 9.88
CA ARG A 208 -16.70 2.17 10.47
C ARG A 208 -17.34 1.01 9.71
N LEU A 209 -17.34 1.06 8.38
CA LEU A 209 -17.82 -0.06 7.57
C LEU A 209 -17.01 -1.32 7.81
N ILE A 210 -15.69 -1.18 8.00
CA ILE A 210 -14.79 -2.29 8.29
C ILE A 210 -15.01 -2.82 9.72
N TYR A 211 -15.16 -1.96 10.72
CA TYR A 211 -15.49 -2.41 12.09
C TYR A 211 -16.79 -3.23 12.10
N ASN A 212 -17.82 -2.76 11.41
CA ASN A 212 -19.08 -3.49 11.27
C ASN A 212 -18.91 -4.83 10.53
N LEU A 213 -18.06 -4.87 9.49
CA LEU A 213 -17.77 -6.09 8.74
C LEU A 213 -17.11 -7.17 9.61
N TYR A 214 -16.32 -6.76 10.60
CA TYR A 214 -15.68 -7.67 11.57
C TYR A 214 -16.48 -7.79 12.87
N GLU A 215 -17.71 -7.25 12.92
CA GLU A 215 -18.62 -7.35 14.06
C GLU A 215 -18.03 -6.78 15.38
N LEU A 216 -17.17 -5.75 15.29
CA LEU A 216 -16.60 -5.11 16.47
C LEU A 216 -17.66 -4.34 17.28
N ASN A 217 -17.59 -4.47 18.60
CA ASN A 217 -18.36 -3.65 19.52
C ASN A 217 -17.64 -2.31 19.84
N LEU A 218 -18.33 -1.42 20.58
CA LEU A 218 -17.81 -0.08 20.89
C LEU A 218 -16.52 -0.08 21.71
N ASP A 219 -16.36 -1.02 22.65
CA ASP A 219 -15.17 -1.13 23.48
C ASP A 219 -13.97 -1.60 22.64
N GLU A 220 -14.18 -2.55 21.74
CA GLU A 220 -13.17 -3.03 20.80
C GLU A 220 -12.73 -1.92 19.83
N VAL A 221 -13.69 -1.17 19.29
CA VAL A 221 -13.40 0.01 18.44
C VAL A 221 -12.55 1.03 19.22
N TYR A 222 -12.90 1.30 20.48
CA TYR A 222 -12.14 2.21 21.33
C TYR A 222 -10.69 1.74 21.56
N ILE A 223 -10.48 0.44 21.78
CA ILE A 223 -9.14 -0.16 21.94
C ILE A 223 -8.32 0.02 20.65
N VAL A 224 -8.90 -0.32 19.49
CA VAL A 224 -8.25 -0.16 18.18
C VAL A 224 -7.85 1.30 17.98
N ASP A 225 -8.78 2.22 18.18
CA ASP A 225 -8.56 3.64 17.93
C ASP A 225 -7.51 4.25 18.86
N SER A 226 -7.53 3.90 20.15
CA SER A 226 -6.61 4.43 21.15
C SER A 226 -5.16 3.95 20.90
N SER A 227 -4.99 2.72 20.42
CA SER A 227 -3.67 2.12 20.18
C SER A 227 -2.84 2.83 19.09
N LEU A 228 -3.52 3.39 18.07
CA LEU A 228 -2.89 4.05 16.92
C LEU A 228 -2.69 5.55 17.14
N ASN A 229 -3.49 6.18 18.00
CA ASN A 229 -3.32 7.60 18.31
C ASN A 229 -2.06 7.84 19.17
N ASN A 230 -1.69 6.87 20.01
CA ASN A 230 -0.48 6.94 20.83
C ASN A 230 0.82 6.79 20.02
N SER A 231 0.81 6.10 18.87
CA SER A 231 1.99 5.96 18.00
C SER A 231 2.26 7.21 17.12
N LEU A 232 1.24 8.04 16.88
CA LEU A 232 1.35 9.27 16.09
C LEU A 232 1.82 10.48 16.91
N LYS A 233 1.63 10.50 18.24
CA LYS A 233 2.08 11.58 19.13
C LYS A 233 3.60 11.69 19.26
N SER A 234 4.37 10.70 18.83
CA SER A 234 5.84 10.77 18.79
C SER A 234 6.42 11.63 17.65
N ARG A 235 5.57 12.36 16.89
CA ARG A 235 5.94 13.14 15.69
C ARG A 235 6.45 14.57 15.97
N LYS A 236 6.58 15.00 17.22
CA LYS A 236 7.22 16.28 17.55
C LYS A 236 8.56 16.02 18.24
N LYS A 237 9.62 15.87 17.46
CA LYS A 237 11.00 16.24 17.78
C LYS A 237 11.77 16.38 16.49
#